data_AF-A0A1H0NZ57-F1
#
_entry.id   AF-A0A1H0NZ57-F1
#
_cell.length_a   1.000
_cell.length_b   1.000
_cell.length_c   1.000
_cell.angle_alpha   90.00
_cell.angle_beta   90.00
_cell.angle_gamma   90.00
#
_symmetry.space_group_name_H-M   'P 1'
#
loop_
_entity.id
_entity.type
_entity.pdbx_description
1 polymer ?
#
loop_
_entity_poly.entity_id
_entity_poly.type
_entity_poly.pdbx_seq_one_letter_code
_entity_poly.pdbx_strand_id
1 'polypeptide(L)'
;MKKFVIAVVASAISIGSAYAASVKNNDTNAQTLVVTEGSTKTQLQVGAGETVEFCSGGCFVTFPNGDREALTGGETVEMTGGKISIK
;
A
#
# COMPACT_ATOMS: atom_id res chain seq x y z
N MET A 1 28.64 -43.56 -26.83
CA MET A 1 29.35 -42.86 -25.75
C MET A 1 28.69 -41.49 -25.52
N LYS A 2 28.23 -41.26 -24.28
CA LYS A 2 27.74 -40.02 -23.63
C LYS A 2 26.65 -39.17 -24.31
N LYS A 3 25.41 -39.42 -23.87
CA LYS A 3 24.24 -38.52 -23.99
C LYS A 3 24.42 -37.38 -22.99
N PHE A 4 24.57 -36.13 -23.46
CA PHE A 4 24.55 -34.95 -22.60
C PHE A 4 23.10 -34.53 -22.38
N VAL A 5 22.56 -34.84 -21.20
CA VAL A 5 21.27 -34.36 -20.74
C VAL A 5 21.53 -33.03 -20.02
N ILE A 6 21.16 -31.92 -20.65
CA ILE A 6 21.17 -30.60 -20.01
C ILE A 6 19.85 -30.47 -19.25
N ALA A 7 19.89 -30.62 -17.92
CA ALA A 7 18.79 -30.31 -17.05
C ALA A 7 18.77 -28.80 -16.80
N VAL A 8 17.83 -28.09 -17.43
CA VAL A 8 17.55 -26.68 -17.11
C VAL A 8 16.74 -26.65 -15.82
N VAL A 9 17.40 -26.26 -14.73
CA VAL A 9 16.75 -25.95 -13.45
C VAL A 9 15.99 -24.63 -13.63
N ALA A 10 14.66 -24.70 -13.66
CA ALA A 10 13.79 -23.53 -13.63
C ALA A 10 13.78 -22.97 -12.19
N SER A 11 14.58 -21.94 -11.94
CA SER A 11 14.52 -21.19 -10.68
C SER A 11 13.22 -20.40 -10.63
N ALA A 12 12.27 -20.85 -9.80
CA ALA A 12 11.08 -20.07 -9.47
C ALA A 12 11.50 -18.86 -8.63
N ILE A 13 11.44 -17.67 -9.22
CA ILE A 13 11.63 -16.42 -8.49
C ILE A 13 10.34 -16.19 -7.70
N SER A 14 10.34 -16.51 -6.41
CA SER A 14 9.25 -16.11 -5.52
C SER A 14 9.32 -14.59 -5.36
N ILE A 15 8.48 -13.87 -6.11
CA ILE A 15 8.21 -12.46 -5.87
C ILE A 15 7.52 -12.43 -4.50
N GLY A 16 8.26 -12.02 -3.46
CA GLY A 16 7.72 -11.89 -2.11
C GLY A 16 6.47 -11.01 -2.16
N SER A 17 5.40 -11.48 -1.52
CA SER A 17 4.18 -10.71 -1.31
C SER A 17 4.54 -9.39 -0.65
N ALA A 18 4.55 -8.31 -1.43
CA ALA A 18 4.62 -6.98 -0.89
C ALA A 18 3.26 -6.73 -0.22
N TYR A 19 3.22 -6.90 1.10
CA TYR A 19 2.09 -6.41 1.85
C TYR A 19 2.03 -4.91 1.59
N ALA A 20 0.87 -4.44 1.14
CA ALA A 20 0.58 -3.02 0.96
C ALA A 20 -0.40 -2.60 2.05
N ALA A 21 -0.22 -1.40 2.59
CA ALA A 21 -1.27 -0.81 3.40
C ALA A 21 -2.51 -0.57 2.53
N SER A 22 -3.69 -0.64 3.13
CA SER A 22 -4.93 -0.28 2.44
C SER A 22 -5.60 0.87 3.15
N VAL A 23 -6.30 1.71 2.40
CA VAL A 23 -7.15 2.76 2.95
C VAL A 23 -8.55 2.61 2.40
N LYS A 24 -9.52 2.59 3.30
CA LYS A 24 -10.94 2.61 3.01
C LYS A 24 -11.53 3.94 3.42
N ASN A 25 -12.11 4.65 2.46
CA ASN A 25 -12.84 5.87 2.71
C ASN A 25 -14.32 5.54 2.98
N ASN A 26 -14.74 5.54 4.24
CA ASN A 26 -16.16 5.40 4.61
C ASN A 26 -16.89 6.76 4.64
N ASP A 27 -16.26 7.86 4.23
CA ASP A 27 -16.93 9.16 4.09
C ASP A 27 -17.77 9.23 2.82
N THR A 28 -18.64 10.23 2.77
CA THR A 28 -19.49 10.55 1.61
C THR A 28 -18.79 11.39 0.54
N ASN A 29 -17.58 11.89 0.82
CA ASN A 29 -16.80 12.73 -0.07
C ASN A 29 -15.46 12.08 -0.40
N ALA A 30 -14.89 12.44 -1.55
CA ALA A 30 -13.53 12.05 -1.89
C ALA A 30 -12.52 12.72 -0.94
N GLN A 31 -11.56 11.96 -0.47
CA GLN A 31 -10.50 12.41 0.43
C GLN A 31 -9.15 12.35 -0.29
N THR A 32 -8.24 13.26 0.05
CA THR A 32 -6.88 13.25 -0.51
C THR A 32 -5.87 13.01 0.59
N LEU A 33 -5.06 11.98 0.39
CA LEU A 33 -3.94 11.60 1.25
C LEU A 33 -2.66 12.03 0.59
N VAL A 34 -1.66 12.31 1.41
CA VAL A 34 -0.31 12.58 0.92
C VAL A 34 0.61 11.49 1.41
N VAL A 35 1.04 10.64 0.48
CA VAL A 35 1.86 9.46 0.77
C VAL A 35 3.31 9.79 0.44
N THR A 36 4.22 9.49 1.36
CA THR A 36 5.66 9.63 1.15
C THR A 36 6.32 8.26 1.32
N GLU A 37 6.80 7.71 0.21
CA GLU A 37 7.49 6.42 0.13
C GLU A 37 8.96 6.68 -0.24
N GLY A 38 9.88 6.38 0.69
CA GLY A 38 11.29 6.72 0.53
C GLY A 38 11.49 8.23 0.32
N SER A 39 11.90 8.62 -0.89
CA SER A 39 12.11 10.03 -1.28
C SER A 39 11.00 10.61 -2.17
N THR A 40 9.96 9.81 -2.48
CA THR A 40 8.89 10.21 -3.39
C THR A 40 7.65 10.59 -2.58
N LYS A 41 7.03 11.72 -2.94
CA LYS A 41 5.79 12.19 -2.35
C LYS A 41 4.69 12.23 -3.41
N THR A 42 3.60 11.51 -3.17
CA THR A 42 2.45 11.41 -4.06
C THR A 42 1.17 11.85 -3.36
N GLN A 43 0.22 12.36 -4.14
CA GLN A 43 -1.13 12.60 -3.65
C GLN A 43 -2.01 11.44 -4.10
N LEU A 44 -2.68 10.81 -3.13
CA LEU A 44 -3.58 9.69 -3.36
C LEU A 44 -5.00 10.17 -3.09
N GLN A 45 -5.81 10.25 -4.13
CA GLN A 45 -7.22 10.54 -4.00
C GLN A 45 -8.00 9.23 -3.81
N VAL A 46 -8.86 9.19 -2.80
CA VAL A 46 -9.71 8.05 -2.47
C VAL A 46 -11.15 8.52 -2.52
N GLY A 47 -11.92 7.99 -3.47
CA GLY A 47 -13.34 8.29 -3.64
C GLY A 47 -14.19 7.87 -2.43
N ALA A 48 -15.42 8.37 -2.36
CA ALA A 48 -16.36 7.99 -1.30
C ALA A 48 -16.71 6.50 -1.39
N GLY A 49 -16.59 5.77 -0.28
CA GLY A 49 -16.81 4.32 -0.23
C GLY A 49 -15.71 3.47 -0.87
N GLU A 50 -14.65 4.11 -1.40
CA GLU A 50 -13.58 3.41 -2.12
C GLU A 50 -12.55 2.81 -1.16
N THR A 51 -11.95 1.69 -1.57
CA THR A 51 -10.78 1.10 -0.92
C THR A 51 -9.63 1.06 -1.90
N VAL A 52 -8.47 1.59 -1.50
CA VAL A 52 -7.28 1.66 -2.33
C VAL A 52 -6.09 1.10 -1.57
N GLU A 53 -5.29 0.27 -2.23
CA GLU A 53 -4.02 -0.22 -1.71
C GLU A 53 -2.88 0.73 -2.10
N PHE A 54 -1.97 0.98 -1.16
CA PHE A 54 -0.83 1.86 -1.30
C PHE A 54 0.29 1.41 -0.35
N CYS A 55 1.49 1.99 -0.40
CA CYS A 55 2.49 1.73 0.66
C CYS A 55 2.94 0.27 0.77
N SER A 56 3.52 -0.28 -0.31
CA SER A 56 3.98 -1.67 -0.39
C SER A 56 5.22 -2.02 0.45
N GLY A 57 5.86 -1.03 1.09
CA GLY A 57 7.11 -1.23 1.84
C GLY A 57 7.28 -0.27 3.02
N GLY A 58 6.17 0.28 3.50
CA GLY A 58 6.13 1.32 4.52
C GLY A 58 6.29 2.74 3.97
N CYS A 59 5.62 3.69 4.63
CA CYS A 59 5.47 5.05 4.14
C CYS A 59 5.06 5.98 5.27
N PHE A 60 5.19 7.28 5.03
CA PHE A 60 4.55 8.29 5.85
C PHE A 60 3.32 8.84 5.14
N VAL A 61 2.18 8.81 5.81
CA VAL A 61 0.91 9.30 5.28
C VAL A 61 0.52 10.55 6.02
N THR A 62 0.15 11.59 5.30
CA THR A 62 -0.57 12.74 5.87
C THR A 62 -2.02 12.66 5.45
N PHE A 63 -2.90 12.65 6.45
CA PHE A 63 -4.34 12.54 6.31
C PHE A 63 -4.99 13.91 6.08
N PRO A 64 -6.27 13.95 5.64
CA PRO A 64 -6.94 15.21 5.31
C PRO A 64 -7.14 16.12 6.53
N ASN A 65 -7.15 15.54 7.74
CA ASN A 65 -7.23 16.26 9.01
C ASN A 65 -5.88 16.88 9.45
N GLY A 66 -4.80 16.64 8.71
CA GLY A 66 -3.44 17.11 9.00
C GLY A 66 -2.60 16.13 9.83
N ASP A 67 -3.18 15.03 10.32
CA ASP A 67 -2.44 14.02 11.06
C ASP A 67 -1.44 13.32 10.15
N ARG A 68 -0.30 12.93 10.72
CA ARG A 68 0.75 12.22 9.99
C ARG A 68 1.13 10.95 10.71
N GLU A 69 1.07 9.82 10.01
CA GLU A 69 1.35 8.50 10.56
C GLU A 69 2.38 7.75 9.72
N ALA A 70 3.15 6.87 10.36
CA ALA A 70 4.06 5.95 9.70
C ALA A 70 3.39 4.58 9.58
N LEU A 71 3.22 4.09 8.35
CA LEU A 71 2.72 2.75 8.06
C LEU A 71 3.89 1.85 7.66
N THR A 72 3.79 0.57 7.99
CA THR A 72 4.80 -0.46 7.69
C THR A 72 4.45 -1.30 6.47
N GLY A 73 3.22 -1.21 5.97
CA GLY A 73 2.75 -1.87 4.75
C GLY A 73 1.83 -3.07 4.98
N GLY A 74 1.25 -3.23 6.16
CA GLY A 74 0.25 -4.30 6.40
C GLY A 74 -1.07 -3.79 6.97
N GLU A 75 -1.13 -2.49 7.24
CA GLU A 75 -2.20 -1.86 7.98
C GLU A 75 -3.43 -1.60 7.11
N THR A 76 -4.61 -1.71 7.72
CA THR A 76 -5.86 -1.26 7.12
C THR A 76 -6.30 0.03 7.77
N VAL A 77 -6.30 1.10 6.99
CA VAL A 77 -6.72 2.42 7.42
C VAL A 77 -8.19 2.64 7.05
N GLU A 78 -9.01 3.02 8.01
CA GLU A 78 -10.41 3.38 7.81
C GLU A 78 -10.60 4.87 8.10
N MET A 79 -11.17 5.60 7.13
CA MET A 79 -11.55 7.00 7.30
C MET A 79 -13.05 7.09 7.50
N THR A 80 -13.50 7.66 8.62
CA THR A 80 -14.93 7.83 8.93
C THR A 80 -15.18 9.14 9.67
N GLY A 81 -15.98 10.03 9.11
CA GLY A 81 -16.24 11.37 9.61
C GLY A 81 -14.97 12.22 9.77
N GLY A 82 -13.98 12.06 8.88
CA GLY A 82 -12.67 12.74 9.01
C GLY A 82 -11.79 12.23 10.16
N LYS A 83 -12.16 11.13 10.80
CA LYS A 83 -11.32 10.41 11.78
C LYS A 83 -10.63 9.24 11.11
N ILE A 84 -9.40 8.98 11.54
CA ILE A 84 -8.57 7.88 11.06
C ILE A 84 -8.55 6.77 12.10
N SER A 85 -8.78 5.53 11.67
CA SER A 85 -8.59 4.32 12.47
C SER A 85 -7.66 3.37 11.73
N ILE A 86 -6.66 2.83 12.42
CA ILE A 86 -5.65 1.95 11.83
C ILE A 86 -5.77 0.59 12.52
N LYS A 87 -5.87 -0.47 11.72
CA LYS A 87 -5.96 -1.87 12.16
C LYS A 87 -4.78 -2.68 11.66
#